data_AF-A0A0D5ZFQ1-F1
#
_entry.id   AF-A0A0D5ZFQ1-F1
#
_cell.length_a   1.000
_cell.length_b   1.000
_cell.length_c   1.000
_cell.angle_alpha   90.00
_cell.angle_beta   90.00
_cell.angle_gamma   90.00
#
_symmetry.space_group_name_H-M   'P 1'
#
loop_
_entity.id
_entity.type
_entity.pdbx_description
1 polymer ?
#
loop_
_entity_poly.entity_id
_entity_poly.type
_entity_poly.pdbx_seq_one_letter_code
_entity_poly.pdbx_strand_id
1 'polypeptide(L)'
;MEVRKPSIDASIKYLSDRIETIVRLAKVFEPSSHDVSYKPYTLSKLVAVRSIASRFLMVAKGEKAISANYDGAIYLDLYAGGGLTVTRGKRGSKLRAVVGSPFAATVEQEGNREFDMAIFIESNEERARLLKSRVGQMGLQDKFHVIEGNCNKKIGEAVKLIEEKFEKPLIFALGDQEGMETDWRTYRYLSSKYLGVDYLVNISSGSERVYGALKKGNLGYVKAICTSLGKTPEELKEILDVEMNDLNSKGTYRSLLNKQFEDSIGKEKGQAFPIYSRKNTPVYHLGYYTRNTLTGSDWVKSVNWIAYHLENVTGQDAETALNKCFEQQTLKFDTE
;
A
#
# COMPACT_ATOMS: atom_id res chain seq x y z
N MET A 1 -12.08 -21.96 12.95
CA MET A 1 -12.26 -22.43 11.57
C MET A 1 -11.05 -21.98 10.77
N GLU A 2 -10.13 -22.90 10.45
CA GLU A 2 -8.97 -22.56 9.64
C GLU A 2 -9.42 -22.18 8.23
N VAL A 3 -8.97 -21.02 7.74
CA VAL A 3 -9.21 -20.60 6.36
C VAL A 3 -8.32 -21.47 5.47
N ARG A 4 -8.91 -22.39 4.71
CA ARG A 4 -8.15 -23.20 3.73
C ARG A 4 -7.51 -22.27 2.71
N LYS A 5 -6.21 -22.48 2.44
CA LYS A 5 -5.50 -21.75 1.39
C LYS A 5 -6.19 -22.03 0.03
N PRO A 6 -6.40 -20.99 -0.80
CA PRO A 6 -7.01 -21.15 -2.12
C PRO A 6 -6.06 -21.91 -3.05
N SER A 7 -6.62 -22.59 -4.06
CA SER A 7 -5.82 -23.17 -5.14
C SER A 7 -5.15 -22.06 -5.96
N ILE A 8 -4.06 -22.41 -6.66
CA ILE A 8 -3.37 -21.47 -7.56
C ILE A 8 -4.31 -20.89 -8.62
N ASP A 9 -5.19 -21.71 -9.20
CA ASP A 9 -6.16 -21.27 -10.21
C ASP A 9 -7.16 -20.26 -9.62
N ALA A 10 -7.64 -20.50 -8.40
CA ALA A 10 -8.51 -19.55 -7.70
C ALA A 10 -7.80 -18.22 -7.43
N SER A 11 -6.51 -18.26 -7.07
CA SER A 11 -5.69 -17.06 -6.90
C SER A 11 -5.42 -16.31 -8.20
N ILE A 12 -5.14 -17.01 -9.30
CA ILE A 12 -4.96 -16.38 -10.61
C ILE A 12 -6.26 -15.74 -11.09
N LYS A 13 -7.40 -16.41 -10.90
CA LYS A 13 -8.71 -15.84 -11.20
C LYS A 13 -8.96 -14.58 -10.36
N TYR A 14 -8.74 -14.67 -9.04
CA TYR A 14 -8.89 -13.55 -8.11
C TYR A 14 -8.07 -12.32 -8.55
N LEU A 15 -6.82 -12.54 -8.97
CA LEU A 15 -5.92 -11.51 -9.48
C LEU A 15 -6.43 -10.92 -10.80
N SER A 16 -6.84 -11.77 -11.74
CA SER A 16 -7.28 -11.37 -13.09
C SER A 16 -8.52 -10.47 -13.04
N ASP A 17 -9.55 -10.87 -12.27
CA ASP A 17 -10.80 -10.11 -12.13
C ASP A 17 -10.53 -8.67 -11.63
N ARG A 18 -9.53 -8.49 -10.76
CA ARG A 18 -9.18 -7.18 -10.17
C ARG A 18 -8.24 -6.36 -11.05
N ILE A 19 -7.34 -7.02 -11.80
CA ILE A 19 -6.51 -6.36 -12.81
C ILE A 19 -7.39 -5.76 -13.92
N GLU A 20 -8.47 -6.42 -14.32
CA GLU A 20 -9.38 -5.90 -15.35
C GLU A 20 -9.90 -4.51 -14.99
N THR A 21 -10.34 -4.32 -13.75
CA THR A 21 -10.81 -3.01 -13.27
C THR A 21 -9.68 -1.97 -13.30
N ILE A 22 -8.50 -2.33 -12.81
CA ILE A 22 -7.32 -1.46 -12.79
C ILE A 22 -6.92 -1.02 -14.21
N VAL A 23 -6.98 -1.93 -15.19
CA VAL A 23 -6.68 -1.64 -16.60
C VAL A 23 -7.76 -0.76 -17.22
N ARG A 24 -9.04 -1.05 -16.96
CA ARG A 24 -10.17 -0.29 -17.49
C ARG A 24 -10.11 1.17 -17.02
N LEU A 25 -9.85 1.40 -15.73
CA LEU A 25 -9.69 2.76 -15.18
C LEU A 25 -8.53 3.52 -15.82
N ALA A 26 -7.44 2.84 -16.18
CA ALA A 26 -6.27 3.49 -16.75
C ALA A 26 -6.52 4.08 -18.14
N LYS A 27 -7.54 3.61 -18.87
CA LYS A 27 -7.87 4.08 -20.21
C LYS A 27 -8.35 5.52 -20.27
N VAL A 28 -8.82 6.07 -19.15
CA VAL A 28 -9.26 7.45 -19.04
C VAL A 28 -8.07 8.42 -19.16
N PHE A 29 -6.85 7.92 -18.93
CA PHE A 29 -5.67 8.75 -18.75
C PHE A 29 -4.65 8.50 -19.86
N GLU A 30 -4.06 9.58 -20.35
CA GLU A 30 -2.89 9.49 -21.20
C GLU A 30 -1.63 9.20 -20.34
N PRO A 31 -0.81 8.22 -20.72
CA PRO A 31 0.49 7.99 -20.09
C PRO A 31 1.45 9.17 -20.32
N SER A 32 2.27 9.47 -19.32
CA SER A 32 3.31 10.48 -19.35
C SER A 32 4.70 9.87 -19.13
N SER A 33 5.75 10.55 -19.59
CA SER A 33 7.14 10.19 -19.32
C SER A 33 7.51 10.22 -17.83
N HIS A 34 6.71 10.89 -17.01
CA HIS A 34 6.92 11.03 -15.57
C HIS A 34 6.19 9.95 -14.75
N ASP A 35 5.37 9.12 -15.41
CA ASP A 35 4.73 7.98 -14.76
C ASP A 35 5.75 6.93 -14.33
N VAL A 36 5.50 6.36 -13.15
CA VAL A 36 6.45 5.41 -12.57
C VAL A 36 6.40 4.10 -13.34
N SER A 37 7.58 3.58 -13.68
CA SER A 37 7.71 2.32 -14.37
C SER A 37 8.07 1.21 -13.40
N TYR A 38 7.25 0.17 -13.37
CA TYR A 38 7.50 -1.02 -12.56
C TYR A 38 7.41 -2.31 -13.39
N LYS A 39 7.84 -3.41 -12.78
CA LYS A 39 7.67 -4.76 -13.33
C LYS A 39 6.27 -5.29 -13.00
N PRO A 40 5.79 -6.35 -13.68
CA PRO A 40 4.41 -6.83 -13.54
C PRO A 40 3.97 -7.24 -12.13
N TYR A 41 4.91 -7.60 -11.24
CA TYR A 41 4.58 -7.90 -9.83
C TYR A 41 3.90 -6.74 -9.09
N THR A 42 4.04 -5.49 -9.58
CA THR A 42 3.35 -4.33 -9.00
C THR A 42 1.82 -4.48 -9.05
N LEU A 43 1.29 -5.25 -10.00
CA LEU A 43 -0.14 -5.50 -10.12
C LEU A 43 -0.68 -6.24 -8.91
N SER A 44 0.05 -7.22 -8.37
CA SER A 44 -0.34 -7.90 -7.14
C SER A 44 -0.39 -6.93 -5.94
N LYS A 45 0.53 -5.97 -5.89
CA LYS A 45 0.50 -4.88 -4.88
C LYS A 45 -0.74 -4.00 -5.05
N LEU A 46 -1.02 -3.54 -6.27
CA LEU A 46 -2.20 -2.70 -6.54
C LEU A 46 -3.52 -3.44 -6.28
N VAL A 47 -3.58 -4.75 -6.59
CA VAL A 47 -4.71 -5.61 -6.25
C VAL A 47 -4.85 -5.75 -4.73
N ALA A 48 -3.75 -5.87 -3.97
CA ALA A 48 -3.81 -5.85 -2.51
C ALA A 48 -4.39 -4.54 -1.99
N VAL A 49 -3.85 -3.40 -2.42
CA VAL A 49 -4.30 -2.06 -2.03
C VAL A 49 -5.80 -1.91 -2.27
N ARG A 50 -6.28 -2.21 -3.49
CA ARG A 50 -7.69 -2.16 -3.84
C ARG A 50 -8.55 -3.08 -2.96
N SER A 51 -8.11 -4.32 -2.77
CA SER A 51 -8.88 -5.32 -2.04
C SER A 51 -9.01 -4.96 -0.56
N ILE A 52 -7.91 -4.48 0.04
CA ILE A 52 -7.89 -4.08 1.44
C ILE A 52 -8.69 -2.78 1.64
N ALA A 53 -8.56 -1.80 0.74
CA ALA A 53 -9.37 -0.58 0.74
C ALA A 53 -10.88 -0.89 0.68
N SER A 54 -11.29 -1.80 -0.20
CA SER A 54 -12.67 -2.27 -0.29
C SER A 54 -13.16 -2.87 1.05
N ARG A 55 -12.34 -3.71 1.69
CA ARG A 55 -12.68 -4.29 3.01
C ARG A 55 -12.73 -3.25 4.12
N PHE A 56 -11.82 -2.30 4.11
CA PHE A 56 -11.85 -1.17 5.02
C PHE A 56 -13.17 -0.40 4.89
N LEU A 57 -13.60 -0.08 3.66
CA LEU A 57 -14.86 0.64 3.43
C LEU A 57 -16.09 -0.13 3.90
N MET A 58 -16.11 -1.46 3.80
CA MET A 58 -17.20 -2.27 4.36
C MET A 58 -17.34 -2.09 5.88
N VAL A 59 -16.22 -1.91 6.58
CA VAL A 59 -16.21 -1.66 8.03
C VAL A 59 -16.53 -0.20 8.31
N ALA A 60 -15.84 0.72 7.65
CA ALA A 60 -15.94 2.16 7.91
C ALA A 60 -17.31 2.74 7.57
N LYS A 61 -18.02 2.13 6.62
CA LYS A 61 -19.40 2.48 6.23
C LYS A 61 -20.44 1.47 6.73
N GLY A 62 -20.06 0.57 7.62
CA GLY A 62 -20.95 -0.45 8.18
C GLY A 62 -21.75 0.06 9.38
N GLU A 63 -22.80 -0.67 9.75
CA GLU A 63 -23.70 -0.33 10.88
C GLU A 63 -22.94 -0.09 12.18
N LYS A 64 -21.90 -0.89 12.47
CA LYS A 64 -21.10 -0.73 13.68
C LYS A 64 -20.34 0.60 13.72
N ALA A 65 -19.85 1.08 12.57
CA ALA A 65 -19.16 2.36 12.50
C ALA A 65 -20.15 3.51 12.69
N ILE A 66 -21.32 3.42 12.07
CA ILE A 66 -22.43 4.38 12.22
C ILE A 66 -22.87 4.46 13.69
N SER A 67 -23.15 3.32 14.34
CA SER A 67 -23.55 3.27 15.75
C SER A 67 -22.46 3.77 16.71
N ALA A 68 -21.20 3.71 16.29
CA ALA A 68 -20.06 4.26 17.04
C ALA A 68 -19.78 5.74 16.72
N ASN A 69 -20.64 6.39 15.94
CA ASN A 69 -20.54 7.79 15.51
C ASN A 69 -19.22 8.12 14.78
N TYR A 70 -18.69 7.20 13.99
CA TYR A 70 -17.64 7.56 13.04
C TYR A 70 -18.27 8.34 11.87
N ASP A 71 -17.67 9.48 11.51
CA ASP A 71 -18.26 10.47 10.60
C ASP A 71 -17.52 10.59 9.27
N GLY A 72 -16.42 9.85 9.08
CA GLY A 72 -15.65 9.86 7.84
C GLY A 72 -14.89 8.56 7.58
N ALA A 73 -14.78 8.19 6.32
CA ALA A 73 -13.88 7.16 5.81
C ALA A 73 -12.85 7.81 4.89
N ILE A 74 -11.59 7.84 5.31
CA ILE A 74 -10.53 8.61 4.64
C ILE A 74 -9.49 7.66 4.07
N TYR A 75 -9.07 7.90 2.83
CA TYR A 75 -7.88 7.26 2.26
C TYR A 75 -6.72 8.25 2.26
N LEU A 76 -5.56 7.82 2.75
CA LEU A 76 -4.34 8.64 2.78
C LEU A 76 -3.20 7.89 2.08
N ASP A 77 -2.72 8.40 0.95
CA ASP A 77 -1.57 7.84 0.24
C ASP A 77 -0.33 8.70 0.49
N LEU A 78 0.67 8.16 1.19
CA LEU A 78 1.88 8.91 1.55
C LEU A 78 2.89 9.03 0.40
N TYR A 79 2.74 8.22 -0.65
CA TYR A 79 3.61 8.16 -1.84
C TYR A 79 2.78 7.93 -3.10
N ALA A 80 1.92 8.90 -3.41
CA ALA A 80 0.82 8.70 -4.35
C ALA A 80 1.25 8.49 -5.82
N GLY A 81 2.44 8.93 -6.23
CA GLY A 81 2.85 8.91 -7.62
C GLY A 81 2.03 9.87 -8.48
N GLY A 82 2.05 9.64 -9.80
CA GLY A 82 1.26 10.41 -10.75
C GLY A 82 -0.17 9.90 -10.93
N GLY A 83 -0.58 8.83 -10.24
CA GLY A 83 -1.88 8.17 -10.43
C GLY A 83 -1.91 7.11 -11.55
N LEU A 84 -0.90 7.04 -12.43
CA LEU A 84 -0.66 5.91 -13.31
C LEU A 84 0.65 5.21 -12.98
N THR A 85 0.70 3.93 -13.30
CA THR A 85 1.90 3.09 -13.32
C THR A 85 2.05 2.46 -14.69
N VAL A 86 3.24 2.52 -15.26
CA VAL A 86 3.56 1.84 -16.50
C VAL A 86 4.24 0.52 -16.19
N THR A 87 3.68 -0.57 -16.69
CA THR A 87 4.27 -1.91 -16.56
C THR A 87 5.16 -2.21 -17.76
N ARG A 88 6.41 -2.60 -17.48
CA ARG A 88 7.36 -3.08 -18.50
C ARG A 88 7.44 -4.60 -18.44
N GLY A 89 7.01 -5.25 -19.53
CA GLY A 89 7.17 -6.69 -19.73
C GLY A 89 8.61 -7.10 -20.04
N LYS A 90 8.79 -8.18 -20.80
CA LYS A 90 10.11 -8.54 -21.36
C LYS A 90 10.59 -7.45 -22.34
N ARG A 91 11.88 -7.45 -22.66
CA ARG A 91 12.44 -6.59 -23.71
C ARG A 91 11.64 -6.77 -25.00
N GLY A 92 11.08 -5.66 -25.53
CA GLY A 92 10.21 -5.67 -26.71
C GLY A 92 8.70 -5.76 -26.43
N SER A 93 8.26 -5.98 -25.19
CA SER A 93 6.84 -5.92 -24.84
C SER A 93 6.31 -4.48 -24.89
N LYS A 94 5.07 -4.30 -25.38
CA LYS A 94 4.37 -3.01 -25.35
C LYS A 94 4.27 -2.49 -23.91
N LEU A 95 4.54 -1.20 -23.73
CA LEU A 95 4.28 -0.51 -22.47
C LEU A 95 2.78 -0.55 -22.19
N ARG A 96 2.39 -0.91 -20.97
CA ARG A 96 0.98 -0.95 -20.56
C ARG A 96 0.78 -0.12 -19.31
N ALA A 97 -0.07 0.89 -19.43
CA ALA A 97 -0.47 1.70 -18.31
C ALA A 97 -1.57 1.00 -17.50
N VAL A 98 -1.47 1.14 -16.20
CA VAL A 98 -2.46 0.73 -15.20
C VAL A 98 -2.61 1.85 -14.18
N VAL A 99 -3.75 1.95 -13.49
CA VAL A 99 -3.87 2.95 -12.43
C VAL A 99 -2.95 2.62 -11.25
N GLY A 100 -2.36 3.66 -10.66
CA GLY A 100 -1.61 3.57 -9.40
C GLY A 100 -2.52 3.46 -8.18
N SER A 101 -1.92 3.42 -7.00
CA SER A 101 -2.64 3.31 -5.72
C SER A 101 -3.71 4.37 -5.49
N PRO A 102 -3.56 5.65 -5.92
CA PRO A 102 -4.62 6.66 -5.73
C PRO A 102 -5.97 6.22 -6.26
N PHE A 103 -6.04 5.75 -7.50
CA PHE A 103 -7.30 5.34 -8.12
C PHE A 103 -7.63 3.86 -7.88
N ALA A 104 -6.63 2.99 -7.72
CA ALA A 104 -6.86 1.59 -7.39
C ALA A 104 -7.63 1.44 -6.05
N ALA A 105 -7.27 2.26 -5.05
CA ALA A 105 -7.88 2.27 -3.73
C ALA A 105 -9.25 2.97 -3.69
N THR A 106 -9.48 3.99 -4.52
CA THR A 106 -10.58 4.94 -4.28
C THR A 106 -11.74 4.84 -5.27
N VAL A 107 -11.52 4.30 -6.47
CA VAL A 107 -12.53 4.32 -7.55
C VAL A 107 -13.21 2.96 -7.70
N GLU A 108 -14.54 2.99 -7.89
CA GLU A 108 -15.39 1.82 -8.16
C GLU A 108 -15.20 0.67 -7.16
N GLN A 109 -15.28 0.93 -5.86
CA GLN A 109 -15.10 -0.10 -4.83
C GLN A 109 -16.32 -1.01 -4.68
N GLU A 110 -16.13 -2.20 -4.09
CA GLU A 110 -17.20 -3.20 -4.01
C GLU A 110 -18.42 -2.68 -3.21
N GLY A 111 -19.61 -2.88 -3.78
CA GLY A 111 -20.88 -2.47 -3.16
C GLY A 111 -21.13 -0.96 -3.18
N ASN A 112 -20.55 -0.23 -4.13
CA ASN A 112 -20.73 1.21 -4.32
C ASN A 112 -20.41 2.05 -3.07
N ARG A 113 -19.52 1.54 -2.21
CA ARG A 113 -19.00 2.30 -1.08
C ARG A 113 -17.84 3.15 -1.57
N GLU A 114 -17.73 4.35 -1.03
CA GLU A 114 -16.63 5.24 -1.35
C GLU A 114 -16.06 5.82 -0.07
N PHE A 115 -14.78 6.19 -0.12
CA PHE A 115 -14.20 7.08 0.89
C PHE A 115 -14.98 8.40 0.89
N ASP A 116 -15.00 9.18 1.97
CA ASP A 116 -15.56 10.54 1.99
C ASP A 116 -14.51 11.57 1.55
N MET A 117 -13.24 11.22 1.70
CA MET A 117 -12.10 12.03 1.31
C MET A 117 -10.94 11.12 0.95
N ALA A 118 -10.15 11.54 -0.03
CA ALA A 118 -8.82 10.97 -0.25
C ALA A 118 -7.77 12.08 -0.23
N ILE A 119 -6.63 11.82 0.39
CA ILE A 119 -5.50 12.74 0.41
C ILE A 119 -4.29 12.00 -0.16
N PHE A 120 -3.67 12.61 -1.15
CA PHE A 120 -2.54 12.06 -1.86
C PHE A 120 -1.33 12.97 -1.66
N ILE A 121 -0.24 12.44 -1.10
CA ILE A 121 1.00 13.17 -0.92
C ILE A 121 2.03 12.70 -1.95
N GLU A 122 2.61 13.62 -2.71
CA GLU A 122 3.66 13.32 -3.69
C GLU A 122 4.74 14.40 -3.66
N SER A 123 5.98 13.97 -3.50
CA SER A 123 7.15 14.84 -3.38
C SER A 123 7.69 15.38 -4.70
N ASN A 124 7.45 14.68 -5.79
CA ASN A 124 7.85 15.08 -7.13
C ASN A 124 6.75 15.97 -7.74
N GLU A 125 7.08 17.24 -7.98
CA GLU A 125 6.15 18.26 -8.48
C GLU A 125 5.41 17.82 -9.76
N GLU A 126 6.12 17.28 -10.74
CA GLU A 126 5.52 16.86 -12.01
C GLU A 126 4.51 15.71 -11.82
N ARG A 127 4.82 14.73 -10.97
CA ARG A 127 3.88 13.67 -10.63
C ARG A 127 2.68 14.20 -9.85
N ALA A 128 2.89 15.11 -8.90
CA ALA A 128 1.80 15.76 -8.17
C ALA A 128 0.87 16.53 -9.14
N ARG A 129 1.44 17.24 -10.13
CA ARG A 129 0.69 17.96 -11.17
C ARG A 129 -0.11 17.00 -12.06
N LEU A 130 0.49 15.88 -12.49
CA LEU A 130 -0.21 14.82 -13.24
C LEU A 130 -1.37 14.24 -12.42
N LEU A 131 -1.14 13.94 -11.14
CA LEU A 131 -2.17 13.40 -10.27
C LEU A 131 -3.34 14.38 -10.10
N LYS A 132 -3.06 15.68 -9.87
CA LYS A 132 -4.09 16.73 -9.81
C LYS A 132 -4.94 16.79 -11.08
N SER A 133 -4.28 16.77 -12.24
CA SER A 133 -4.96 16.76 -13.55
C SER A 133 -5.89 15.55 -13.70
N ARG A 134 -5.39 14.35 -13.37
CA ARG A 134 -6.15 13.09 -13.47
C ARG A 134 -7.32 13.02 -12.49
N VAL A 135 -7.14 13.52 -11.26
CA VAL A 135 -8.25 13.71 -10.30
C VAL A 135 -9.33 14.63 -10.90
N GLY A 136 -8.94 15.67 -11.64
CA GLY A 136 -9.85 16.54 -12.39
C GLY A 136 -10.58 15.84 -13.52
N GLN A 137 -9.86 15.04 -14.33
CA GLN A 137 -10.46 14.25 -15.42
C GLN A 137 -11.51 13.25 -14.93
N MET A 138 -11.40 12.78 -13.67
CA MET A 138 -12.40 11.92 -13.04
C MET A 138 -13.55 12.68 -12.37
N GLY A 139 -13.49 14.02 -12.30
CA GLY A 139 -14.49 14.82 -11.58
C GLY A 139 -14.45 14.63 -10.06
N LEU A 140 -13.29 14.29 -9.48
CA LEU A 140 -13.16 13.95 -8.05
C LEU A 140 -12.55 15.07 -7.20
N GLN A 141 -12.47 16.30 -7.72
CA GLN A 141 -11.73 17.42 -7.10
C GLN A 141 -12.32 17.90 -5.76
N ASP A 142 -13.63 17.77 -5.55
CA ASP A 142 -14.29 18.18 -4.31
C ASP A 142 -13.97 17.27 -3.12
N LYS A 143 -13.48 16.07 -3.44
CA LYS A 143 -13.33 14.95 -2.54
C LYS A 143 -11.87 14.55 -2.35
N PHE A 144 -11.08 14.62 -3.42
CA PHE A 144 -9.72 14.13 -3.46
C PHE A 144 -8.73 15.29 -3.55
N HIS A 145 -7.80 15.31 -2.60
CA HIS A 145 -6.82 16.37 -2.42
C HIS A 145 -5.42 15.87 -2.74
N VAL A 146 -4.63 16.66 -3.46
CA VAL A 146 -3.22 16.35 -3.74
C VAL A 146 -2.34 17.39 -3.05
N ILE A 147 -1.53 16.93 -2.10
CA ILE A 147 -0.54 17.72 -1.38
C ILE A 147 0.83 17.46 -2.02
N GLU A 148 1.45 18.53 -2.50
CA GLU A 148 2.79 18.46 -3.06
C GLU A 148 3.85 18.60 -1.97
N GLY A 149 4.79 17.67 -1.93
CA GLY A 149 5.94 17.68 -1.02
C GLY A 149 6.18 16.36 -0.31
N ASN A 150 7.22 16.34 0.52
CA ASN A 150 7.60 15.16 1.29
C ASN A 150 6.59 14.90 2.43
N CYS A 151 6.05 13.68 2.52
CA CYS A 151 5.05 13.29 3.51
C CYS A 151 5.50 13.51 4.97
N ASN A 152 6.78 13.34 5.29
CA ASN A 152 7.32 13.59 6.63
C ASN A 152 7.22 15.07 7.05
N LYS A 153 7.12 16.00 6.08
CA LYS A 153 6.91 17.44 6.32
C LYS A 153 5.46 17.87 6.10
N LYS A 154 4.69 17.10 5.35
CA LYS A 154 3.35 17.46 4.86
C LYS A 154 2.21 16.75 5.56
N ILE A 155 2.48 15.77 6.43
CA ILE A 155 1.43 15.07 7.18
C ILE A 155 0.55 15.99 8.02
N GLY A 156 1.09 17.09 8.57
CA GLY A 156 0.30 18.09 9.30
C GLY A 156 -0.76 18.80 8.44
N GLU A 157 -0.47 19.02 7.16
CA GLU A 157 -1.41 19.59 6.20
C GLU A 157 -2.55 18.61 5.90
N ALA A 158 -2.23 17.32 5.74
CA ALA A 158 -3.24 16.27 5.58
C ALA A 158 -4.16 16.15 6.80
N VAL A 159 -3.58 16.16 8.01
CA VAL A 159 -4.37 16.13 9.26
C VAL A 159 -5.30 17.33 9.35
N LYS A 160 -4.83 18.54 9.00
CA LYS A 160 -5.67 19.74 9.02
C LYS A 160 -6.88 19.63 8.08
N LEU A 161 -6.69 19.13 6.85
CA LEU A 161 -7.79 18.93 5.90
C LEU A 161 -8.85 17.95 6.43
N ILE A 162 -8.42 16.93 7.18
CA ILE A 162 -9.33 15.97 7.82
C ILE A 162 -10.09 16.64 8.97
N GLU A 163 -9.39 17.33 9.88
CA GLU A 163 -10.00 18.02 11.04
C GLU A 163 -10.97 19.15 10.62
N GLU A 164 -10.82 19.72 9.41
CA GLU A 164 -11.76 20.70 8.84
C GLU A 164 -13.12 20.11 8.46
N LYS A 165 -13.22 18.78 8.23
CA LYS A 165 -14.45 18.12 7.75
C LYS A 165 -14.98 17.03 8.68
N PHE A 166 -14.13 16.44 9.52
CA PHE A 166 -14.46 15.24 10.31
C PHE A 166 -13.94 15.38 11.75
N GLU A 167 -14.78 15.04 12.72
CA GLU A 167 -14.43 15.01 14.14
C GLU A 167 -13.88 13.62 14.54
N LYS A 168 -14.47 12.55 13.99
CA LYS A 168 -14.13 11.17 14.35
C LYS A 168 -14.00 10.27 13.10
N PRO A 169 -13.00 10.50 12.26
CA PRO A 169 -12.80 9.72 11.05
C PRO A 169 -12.17 8.34 11.33
N LEU A 170 -12.40 7.42 10.40
CA LEU A 170 -11.60 6.21 10.18
C LEU A 170 -10.69 6.45 8.98
N ILE A 171 -9.41 6.13 9.11
CA ILE A 171 -8.38 6.40 8.10
C ILE A 171 -7.71 5.11 7.67
N PHE A 172 -7.64 4.88 6.36
CA PHE A 172 -6.77 3.89 5.74
C PHE A 172 -5.57 4.58 5.10
N ALA A 173 -4.38 4.38 5.67
CA ALA A 173 -3.14 5.00 5.24
C ALA A 173 -2.22 4.01 4.52
N LEU A 174 -1.77 4.37 3.31
CA LEU A 174 -0.80 3.62 2.53
C LEU A 174 0.59 4.26 2.63
N GLY A 175 1.55 3.50 3.16
CA GLY A 175 2.97 3.82 3.13
C GLY A 175 3.70 3.01 2.05
N ASP A 176 3.61 3.41 0.78
CA ASP A 176 4.21 2.68 -0.35
C ASP A 176 5.65 3.14 -0.67
N GLN A 177 6.51 3.19 0.33
CA GLN A 177 7.91 3.56 0.13
C GLN A 177 8.72 2.44 -0.56
N GLU A 178 9.74 2.81 -1.37
CA GLU A 178 10.63 1.85 -2.03
C GLU A 178 11.92 1.57 -1.21
N GLY A 179 12.09 2.21 -0.05
CA GLY A 179 13.22 2.05 0.86
C GLY A 179 12.85 2.40 2.32
N MET A 180 13.57 3.36 2.90
CA MET A 180 13.41 3.82 4.29
C MET A 180 13.08 5.32 4.36
N GLU A 181 12.31 5.81 3.38
CA GLU A 181 12.03 7.23 3.19
C GLU A 181 11.06 7.78 4.24
N THR A 182 10.19 6.94 4.81
CA THR A 182 9.19 7.37 5.79
C THR A 182 9.79 7.44 7.19
N ASP A 183 9.70 8.61 7.81
CA ASP A 183 10.08 8.82 9.20
C ASP A 183 9.02 8.17 10.10
N TRP A 184 9.45 7.48 11.17
CA TRP A 184 8.51 6.91 12.15
C TRP A 184 7.56 7.96 12.73
N ARG A 185 8.04 9.20 12.83
CA ARG A 185 7.27 10.33 13.35
C ARG A 185 6.01 10.60 12.53
N THR A 186 6.01 10.30 11.23
CA THR A 186 4.86 10.46 10.34
C THR A 186 3.72 9.54 10.75
N TYR A 187 4.00 8.23 10.92
CA TYR A 187 3.02 7.26 11.42
C TYR A 187 2.58 7.60 12.84
N ARG A 188 3.54 7.92 13.73
CA ARG A 188 3.23 8.26 15.12
C ARG A 188 2.35 9.50 15.23
N TYR A 189 2.58 10.53 14.41
CA TYR A 189 1.78 11.75 14.41
C TYR A 189 0.34 11.48 14.00
N LEU A 190 0.13 10.70 12.93
CA LEU A 190 -1.22 10.33 12.50
C LEU A 190 -1.95 9.49 13.57
N SER A 191 -1.26 8.51 14.16
CA SER A 191 -1.82 7.69 15.24
C SER A 191 -2.04 8.45 16.55
N SER A 192 -1.27 9.50 16.86
CA SER A 192 -1.53 10.31 18.06
C SER A 192 -2.78 11.18 17.91
N LYS A 193 -3.18 11.46 16.67
CA LYS A 193 -4.36 12.27 16.34
C LYS A 193 -5.64 11.43 16.27
N TYR A 194 -5.54 10.23 15.71
CA TYR A 194 -6.72 9.41 15.43
C TYR A 194 -6.60 8.01 16.02
N LEU A 195 -7.67 7.56 16.69
CA LEU A 195 -7.75 6.18 17.18
C LEU A 195 -8.03 5.19 16.05
N GLY A 196 -8.79 5.59 15.03
CA GLY A 196 -9.20 4.73 13.92
C GLY A 196 -8.29 4.87 12.72
N VAL A 197 -7.04 4.39 12.81
CA VAL A 197 -6.10 4.39 11.69
C VAL A 197 -5.57 3.00 11.43
N ASP A 198 -5.73 2.58 10.17
CA ASP A 198 -5.19 1.35 9.63
C ASP A 198 -4.09 1.69 8.62
N TYR A 199 -2.98 0.95 8.67
CA TYR A 199 -1.84 1.13 7.80
C TYR A 199 -1.64 -0.09 6.90
N LEU A 200 -1.43 0.14 5.62
CA LEU A 200 -0.79 -0.80 4.71
C LEU A 200 0.57 -0.22 4.34
N VAL A 201 1.65 -0.95 4.59
CA VAL A 201 3.01 -0.47 4.40
C VAL A 201 3.79 -1.40 3.49
N ASN A 202 4.41 -0.85 2.46
CA ASN A 202 5.33 -1.57 1.60
C ASN A 202 6.71 -1.67 2.25
N ILE A 203 7.18 -2.89 2.46
CA ILE A 203 8.50 -3.19 2.97
C ILE A 203 9.31 -3.79 1.83
N SER A 204 10.14 -2.96 1.20
CA SER A 204 10.85 -3.35 0.00
C SER A 204 12.09 -4.21 0.31
N SER A 205 12.49 -5.01 -0.68
CA SER A 205 13.81 -5.65 -0.68
C SER A 205 14.98 -4.65 -0.57
N GLY A 206 14.75 -3.37 -0.94
CA GLY A 206 15.70 -2.29 -0.74
C GLY A 206 15.96 -2.01 0.74
N SER A 207 14.91 -1.94 1.56
CA SER A 207 15.02 -1.73 3.01
C SER A 207 15.76 -2.90 3.68
N GLU A 208 15.46 -4.14 3.28
CA GLU A 208 16.18 -5.32 3.78
C GLU A 208 17.67 -5.31 3.40
N ARG A 209 18.00 -4.88 2.18
CA ARG A 209 19.39 -4.74 1.75
C ARG A 209 20.14 -3.67 2.56
N VAL A 210 19.49 -2.55 2.86
CA VAL A 210 20.06 -1.48 3.69
C VAL A 210 20.35 -2.00 5.10
N TYR A 211 19.40 -2.70 5.72
CA TYR A 211 19.60 -3.32 7.03
C TYR A 211 20.70 -4.39 7.02
N GLY A 212 20.71 -5.26 6.00
CA GLY A 212 21.76 -6.26 5.82
C GLY A 212 23.16 -5.65 5.61
N ALA A 213 23.26 -4.48 4.99
CA ALA A 213 24.52 -3.75 4.86
C ALA A 213 24.99 -3.18 6.21
N LEU A 214 24.07 -2.67 7.03
CA LEU A 214 24.39 -2.25 8.40
C LEU A 214 24.93 -3.42 9.24
N LYS A 215 24.29 -4.59 9.18
CA LYS A 215 24.76 -5.82 9.87
C LYS A 215 26.16 -6.26 9.43
N LYS A 216 26.60 -5.85 8.23
CA LYS A 216 27.96 -6.09 7.71
C LYS A 216 28.95 -4.97 8.05
N GLY A 217 28.57 -4.02 8.91
CA GLY A 217 29.42 -2.93 9.38
C GLY A 217 29.31 -1.63 8.59
N ASN A 218 28.37 -1.50 7.63
CA ASN A 218 28.18 -0.23 6.93
C ASN A 218 27.36 0.76 7.79
N LEU A 219 28.05 1.56 8.58
CA LEU A 219 27.46 2.54 9.50
C LEU A 219 26.78 3.72 8.80
N GLY A 220 26.98 3.90 7.49
CA GLY A 220 26.34 4.98 6.72
C GLY A 220 24.80 4.92 6.73
N TYR A 221 24.24 3.75 7.04
CA TYR A 221 22.79 3.53 7.09
C TYR A 221 22.15 3.69 8.47
N VAL A 222 22.93 3.91 9.54
CA VAL A 222 22.42 4.06 10.91
C VAL A 222 21.34 5.13 10.96
N LYS A 223 21.61 6.33 10.42
CA LYS A 223 20.66 7.44 10.45
C LYS A 223 19.33 7.11 9.78
N ALA A 224 19.36 6.46 8.61
CA ALA A 224 18.14 6.11 7.87
C ALA A 224 17.29 5.10 8.64
N ILE A 225 17.92 4.05 9.18
CA ILE A 225 17.24 3.00 9.96
C ILE A 225 16.68 3.59 11.27
N CYS A 226 17.46 4.35 12.01
CA CYS A 226 17.03 5.05 13.21
C CYS A 226 15.83 5.97 12.94
N THR A 227 15.87 6.73 11.83
CA THR A 227 14.78 7.65 11.47
C THR A 227 13.51 6.90 11.11
N SER A 228 13.61 5.81 10.34
CA SER A 228 12.46 5.02 9.90
C SER A 228 11.84 4.18 11.01
N LEU A 229 12.64 3.69 11.97
CA LEU A 229 12.17 2.96 13.15
C LEU A 229 11.87 3.86 14.36
N GLY A 230 12.25 5.14 14.31
CA GLY A 230 12.10 6.04 15.46
C GLY A 230 12.98 5.66 16.65
N LYS A 231 14.15 5.09 16.38
CA LYS A 231 15.14 4.64 17.38
C LYS A 231 16.34 5.57 17.46
N THR A 232 17.01 5.62 18.60
CA THR A 232 18.34 6.22 18.71
C THR A 232 19.43 5.28 18.16
N PRO A 233 20.63 5.78 17.83
CA PRO A 233 21.75 4.93 17.47
C PRO A 233 22.11 3.89 18.54
N GLU A 234 21.95 4.24 19.82
CA GLU A 234 22.24 3.38 20.97
C GLU A 234 21.23 2.23 21.04
N GLU A 235 19.93 2.52 20.95
CA GLU A 235 18.89 1.48 20.91
C GLU A 235 19.09 0.53 19.70
N LEU A 236 19.46 1.08 18.54
CA LEU A 236 19.75 0.25 17.36
C LEU A 236 20.99 -0.62 17.58
N LYS A 237 22.03 -0.09 18.24
CA LYS A 237 23.23 -0.85 18.58
C LYS A 237 22.90 -2.01 19.53
N GLU A 238 22.11 -1.77 20.56
CA GLU A 238 21.68 -2.83 21.49
C GLU A 238 20.92 -3.95 20.76
N ILE A 239 20.01 -3.60 19.84
CA ILE A 239 19.30 -4.56 18.99
C ILE A 239 20.29 -5.38 18.16
N LEU A 240 21.26 -4.72 17.51
CA LEU A 240 22.26 -5.39 16.68
C LEU A 240 23.18 -6.30 17.50
N ASP A 241 23.61 -5.86 18.68
CA ASP A 241 24.46 -6.65 19.58
C ASP A 241 23.72 -7.92 20.03
N VAL A 242 22.43 -7.83 20.36
CA VAL A 242 21.61 -9.02 20.67
C VAL A 242 21.47 -9.92 19.44
N GLU A 243 21.16 -9.36 18.27
CA GLU A 243 20.98 -10.14 17.04
C GLU A 243 22.27 -10.82 16.55
N MET A 244 23.44 -10.23 16.80
CA MET A 244 24.74 -10.79 16.42
C MET A 244 25.21 -11.88 17.38
N ASN A 245 24.82 -11.81 18.65
CA ASN A 245 25.16 -12.82 19.66
C ASN A 245 24.22 -14.04 19.63
N ASP A 246 23.03 -13.90 19.05
CA ASP A 246 22.15 -15.03 18.78
C ASP A 246 22.45 -15.63 17.39
N LEU A 247 23.17 -16.75 17.37
CA LEU A 247 23.50 -17.49 16.13
C LEU A 247 22.26 -17.97 15.37
N ASN A 248 21.08 -17.99 15.99
CA ASN A 248 19.81 -18.33 15.35
C ASN A 248 19.00 -17.09 14.92
N SER A 249 19.46 -15.88 15.26
CA SER A 249 18.74 -14.65 14.93
C SER A 249 18.80 -14.39 13.43
N LYS A 250 17.62 -14.52 12.80
CA LYS A 250 17.36 -14.10 11.42
C LYS A 250 16.70 -12.72 11.39
N GLY A 251 17.08 -11.83 12.29
CA GLY A 251 16.53 -10.48 12.37
C GLY A 251 16.54 -9.80 11.00
N THR A 252 15.37 -9.33 10.58
CA THR A 252 15.11 -8.63 9.31
C THR A 252 14.69 -7.21 9.60
N TYR A 253 14.82 -6.31 8.62
CA TYR A 253 14.27 -4.97 8.78
C TYR A 253 12.77 -5.01 9.04
N ARG A 254 12.06 -5.89 8.32
CA ARG A 254 10.64 -6.17 8.52
C ARG A 254 10.31 -6.54 9.96
N SER A 255 11.08 -7.42 10.62
CA SER A 255 10.78 -7.80 12.00
C SER A 255 10.94 -6.63 12.97
N LEU A 256 11.92 -5.74 12.74
CA LEU A 256 12.07 -4.53 13.54
C LEU A 256 10.93 -3.54 13.32
N LEU A 257 10.53 -3.34 12.05
CA LEU A 257 9.41 -2.46 11.73
C LEU A 257 8.10 -2.99 12.31
N ASN A 258 7.84 -4.29 12.19
CA ASN A 258 6.68 -4.93 12.80
C ASN A 258 6.65 -4.71 14.30
N LYS A 259 7.78 -4.94 14.98
CA LYS A 259 7.89 -4.70 16.42
C LYS A 259 7.63 -3.23 16.78
N GLN A 260 8.15 -2.30 15.98
CA GLN A 260 7.93 -0.87 16.21
C GLN A 260 6.46 -0.47 16.08
N PHE A 261 5.74 -1.02 15.09
CA PHE A 261 4.29 -0.88 14.98
C PHE A 261 3.57 -1.52 16.17
N GLU A 262 3.97 -2.73 16.57
CA GLU A 262 3.40 -3.43 17.73
C GLU A 262 3.54 -2.61 19.03
N ASP A 263 4.74 -2.11 19.30
CA ASP A 263 5.06 -1.35 20.51
C ASP A 263 4.33 0.01 20.56
N SER A 264 4.08 0.63 19.40
CA SER A 264 3.55 2.01 19.33
C SER A 264 2.06 2.12 19.04
N ILE A 265 1.51 1.17 18.28
CA ILE A 265 0.12 1.20 17.77
C ILE A 265 -0.70 0.05 18.38
N GLY A 266 -0.04 -0.98 18.94
CA GLY A 266 -0.61 -2.15 19.59
C GLY A 266 -0.32 -3.45 18.82
N LYS A 267 -0.48 -4.60 19.48
CA LYS A 267 -0.19 -5.96 18.95
C LYS A 267 -0.68 -6.19 17.52
N GLU A 268 0.20 -6.80 16.71
CA GLU A 268 -0.03 -7.16 15.30
C GLU A 268 -1.34 -7.92 15.10
N LYS A 269 -2.14 -7.47 14.14
CA LYS A 269 -3.21 -8.28 13.53
C LYS A 269 -3.17 -8.10 12.02
N GLY A 270 -2.15 -8.69 11.41
CA GLY A 270 -2.02 -8.76 9.96
C GLY A 270 -0.65 -9.30 9.58
N GLN A 271 -0.60 -10.55 9.10
CA GLN A 271 0.65 -11.16 8.65
C GLN A 271 1.19 -10.33 7.48
N ALA A 272 2.42 -9.83 7.59
CA ALA A 272 3.09 -9.24 6.45
C ALA A 272 3.26 -10.30 5.36
N PHE A 273 2.70 -10.06 4.17
CA PHE A 273 2.67 -11.06 3.11
C PHE A 273 3.56 -10.68 1.92
N PRO A 274 4.31 -11.64 1.35
CA PRO A 274 5.20 -11.38 0.23
C PRO A 274 4.47 -11.10 -1.09
N ILE A 275 5.06 -10.24 -1.91
CA ILE A 275 4.76 -10.10 -3.34
C ILE A 275 5.97 -10.61 -4.13
N TYR A 276 5.73 -11.56 -5.02
CA TYR A 276 6.78 -12.28 -5.72
C TYR A 276 7.09 -11.69 -7.09
N SER A 277 8.38 -11.70 -7.45
CA SER A 277 8.84 -11.43 -8.81
C SER A 277 8.45 -12.57 -9.76
N ARG A 278 8.78 -12.41 -11.05
CA ARG A 278 8.64 -13.48 -12.06
C ARG A 278 9.44 -14.74 -11.75
N LYS A 279 10.54 -14.61 -11.00
CA LYS A 279 11.41 -15.74 -10.61
C LYS A 279 11.00 -16.34 -9.26
N ASN A 280 9.79 -16.07 -8.80
CA ASN A 280 9.28 -16.49 -7.50
C ASN A 280 10.18 -16.05 -6.32
N THR A 281 10.80 -14.87 -6.43
CA THR A 281 11.58 -14.26 -5.34
C THR A 281 10.79 -13.11 -4.74
N PRO A 282 10.62 -13.02 -3.41
CA PRO A 282 9.97 -11.88 -2.77
C PRO A 282 10.65 -10.57 -3.15
N VAL A 283 9.87 -9.59 -3.59
CA VAL A 283 10.35 -8.22 -3.91
C VAL A 283 9.89 -7.22 -2.88
N TYR A 284 8.66 -7.43 -2.39
CA TYR A 284 8.02 -6.62 -1.36
C TYR A 284 7.42 -7.55 -0.31
N HIS A 285 7.25 -7.02 0.89
CA HIS A 285 6.26 -7.50 1.84
C HIS A 285 5.27 -6.38 2.12
N LEU A 286 3.98 -6.69 2.11
CA LEU A 286 2.95 -5.75 2.52
C LEU A 286 2.60 -6.02 3.97
N GLY A 287 3.02 -5.12 4.86
CA GLY A 287 2.67 -5.14 6.27
C GLY A 287 1.35 -4.44 6.50
N TYR A 288 0.44 -5.08 7.22
CA TYR A 288 -0.85 -4.51 7.54
C TYR A 288 -0.99 -4.31 9.05
N TYR A 289 -1.20 -3.08 9.49
CA TYR A 289 -1.19 -2.69 10.90
C TYR A 289 -2.47 -1.95 11.28
N THR A 290 -3.06 -2.35 12.40
CA THR A 290 -4.29 -1.76 12.96
C THR A 290 -4.18 -1.73 14.47
N ARG A 291 -4.91 -0.82 15.10
CA ARG A 291 -5.05 -0.83 16.56
C ARG A 291 -5.83 -2.04 17.06
N ASN A 292 -5.54 -2.41 18.31
CA ASN A 292 -6.29 -3.43 19.02
C ASN A 292 -7.72 -2.96 19.33
N THR A 293 -8.69 -3.76 18.91
CA THR A 293 -10.08 -3.69 19.37
C THR A 293 -10.32 -4.80 20.41
N LEU A 294 -11.23 -4.54 21.37
CA LEU A 294 -11.54 -5.46 22.48
C LEU A 294 -11.96 -6.86 22.03
N THR A 295 -12.67 -6.98 20.90
CA THR A 295 -13.21 -8.26 20.41
C THR A 295 -12.33 -8.94 19.37
N GLY A 296 -11.19 -8.32 19.02
CA GLY A 296 -10.48 -8.64 17.79
C GLY A 296 -11.27 -8.23 16.53
N SER A 297 -10.56 -8.27 15.40
CA SER A 297 -11.02 -7.69 14.15
C SER A 297 -11.33 -8.79 13.16
N ASP A 298 -12.60 -9.16 12.98
CA ASP A 298 -13.03 -10.12 11.94
C ASP A 298 -12.55 -9.73 10.54
N TRP A 299 -12.40 -8.44 10.30
CA TRP A 299 -11.91 -7.91 9.04
C TRP A 299 -10.41 -8.21 8.81
N VAL A 300 -9.62 -8.49 9.86
CA VAL A 300 -8.23 -8.99 9.70
C VAL A 300 -8.23 -10.37 9.06
N LYS A 301 -9.27 -11.20 9.30
CA LYS A 301 -9.43 -12.47 8.59
C LYS A 301 -9.61 -12.24 7.09
N SER A 302 -10.29 -11.16 6.69
CA SER A 302 -10.42 -10.78 5.29
C SER A 302 -9.08 -10.33 4.69
N VAL A 303 -8.27 -9.58 5.44
CA VAL A 303 -6.90 -9.22 5.00
C VAL A 303 -6.04 -10.48 4.83
N ASN A 304 -6.07 -11.41 5.78
CA ASN A 304 -5.35 -12.68 5.67
C ASN A 304 -5.84 -13.53 4.49
N TRP A 305 -7.14 -13.52 4.20
CA TRP A 305 -7.69 -14.21 3.04
C TRP A 305 -7.19 -13.59 1.72
N ILE A 306 -7.12 -12.26 1.63
CA ILE A 306 -6.51 -11.55 0.49
C ILE A 306 -5.02 -11.94 0.37
N ALA A 307 -4.30 -11.95 1.48
CA ALA A 307 -2.89 -12.35 1.54
C ALA A 307 -2.71 -13.77 0.99
N TYR A 308 -3.51 -14.75 1.42
CA TYR A 308 -3.41 -16.12 0.91
C TYR A 308 -3.62 -16.24 -0.60
N HIS A 309 -4.47 -15.40 -1.18
CA HIS A 309 -4.58 -15.36 -2.64
C HIS A 309 -3.30 -14.83 -3.30
N LEU A 310 -2.74 -13.75 -2.76
CA LEU A 310 -1.63 -13.03 -3.39
C LEU A 310 -0.26 -13.66 -3.13
N GLU A 311 -0.08 -14.38 -2.03
CA GLU A 311 1.14 -15.14 -1.73
C GLU A 311 1.36 -16.30 -2.70
N ASN A 312 0.29 -16.82 -3.30
CA ASN A 312 0.37 -17.94 -4.23
C ASN A 312 0.72 -17.50 -5.66
N VAL A 313 0.68 -16.20 -5.99
CA VAL A 313 0.91 -15.72 -7.36
C VAL A 313 2.26 -15.06 -7.52
N THR A 314 2.87 -15.27 -8.69
CA THR A 314 4.14 -14.67 -9.06
C THR A 314 3.95 -13.47 -9.97
N GLY A 315 5.02 -12.72 -10.19
CA GLY A 315 5.03 -11.67 -11.21
C GLY A 315 4.80 -12.20 -12.64
N GLN A 316 4.97 -13.51 -12.89
CA GLN A 316 4.64 -14.11 -14.18
C GLN A 316 3.13 -14.27 -14.32
N ASP A 317 2.45 -14.70 -13.27
CA ASP A 317 0.99 -14.84 -13.25
C ASP A 317 0.30 -13.49 -13.42
N ALA A 318 0.83 -12.45 -12.76
CA ALA A 318 0.38 -11.07 -12.93
C ALA A 318 0.56 -10.56 -14.37
N GLU A 319 1.68 -10.87 -15.03
CA GLU A 319 1.89 -10.50 -16.44
C GLU A 319 0.93 -11.26 -17.37
N THR A 320 0.72 -12.55 -17.12
CA THR A 320 -0.23 -13.39 -17.87
C THR A 320 -1.66 -12.86 -17.74
N ALA A 321 -2.09 -12.52 -16.53
CA ALA A 321 -3.39 -11.91 -16.27
C ALA A 321 -3.54 -10.57 -17.01
N LEU A 322 -2.51 -9.70 -16.93
CA LEU A 322 -2.49 -8.45 -17.67
C LEU A 322 -2.59 -8.66 -19.18
N ASN A 323 -1.86 -9.63 -19.75
CA ASN A 323 -1.93 -9.95 -21.19
C ASN A 323 -3.35 -10.30 -21.62
N LYS A 324 -4.00 -11.21 -20.88
CA LYS A 324 -5.37 -11.62 -21.17
C LYS A 324 -6.35 -10.44 -21.15
N CYS A 325 -6.24 -9.54 -20.17
CA CYS A 325 -7.10 -8.35 -20.10
C CYS A 325 -6.96 -7.46 -21.34
N PHE A 326 -5.73 -7.23 -21.83
CA PHE A 326 -5.51 -6.39 -23.02
C PHE A 326 -5.92 -7.09 -24.33
N GLU A 327 -5.71 -8.41 -24.43
CA GLU A 327 -6.16 -9.22 -25.59
C GLU A 327 -7.69 -9.19 -25.72
N GLN A 328 -8.40 -9.46 -24.62
CA GLN A 328 -9.86 -9.43 -24.60
C GLN A 328 -10.43 -8.05 -24.94
N GLN A 329 -9.73 -6.98 -24.57
CA GLN A 329 -10.16 -5.63 -24.90
C GLN A 329 -9.91 -5.27 -26.37
N THR A 330 -8.85 -5.78 -26.99
CA THR A 330 -8.58 -5.54 -28.42
C THR A 330 -9.66 -6.20 -29.28
N LEU A 331 -10.04 -7.45 -28.95
CA LEU A 331 -11.09 -8.19 -29.65
C LEU A 331 -12.48 -7.52 -29.59
N LYS A 332 -12.76 -6.76 -28.52
CA LYS A 332 -14.03 -6.04 -28.39
C LYS A 332 -14.15 -4.82 -29.32
N PHE A 333 -13.04 -4.22 -29.75
CA PHE A 333 -13.07 -3.08 -30.67
C PHE A 333 -13.10 -3.48 -32.14
N ASP A 334 -12.76 -4.72 -32.49
CA ASP A 334 -12.81 -5.21 -33.87
C ASP A 334 -14.20 -5.76 -34.27
N THR A 335 -15.19 -5.68 -33.36
CA THR A 335 -16.54 -6.26 -33.55
C THR A 335 -17.70 -5.26 -33.39
N GLU A 336 -17.39 -3.98 -33.20
CA GLU A 336 -18.35 -2.85 -33.20
C GLU A 336 -18.11 -1.92 -34.41
#